data_AF-A0A8J8G1D1-F1
#
_entry.id   AF-A0A8J8G1D1-F1
#
_cell.length_a   1.000
_cell.length_b   1.000
_cell.length_c   1.000
_cell.angle_alpha   90.00
_cell.angle_beta   90.00
_cell.angle_gamma   90.00
#
_symmetry.space_group_name_H-M   'P 1'
#
loop_
_entity.id
_entity.type
_entity.pdbx_description
1 polymer ?
#
loop_
_entity_poly.entity_id
_entity_poly.type
_entity_poly.pdbx_seq_one_letter_code
_entity_poly.pdbx_strand_id
1 'polypeptide(L)'
;MSLKVEDSEEYKEVDLRIQLLELLKEYYGTGGNFYDFDTGDIPLRELIAFMSDEGYPRRLPEAEHVLKRIDTEILELQNKKRNMRLQEMESRHLNSLLIITSWTKLIETPTKGVYLDKPVLDLRRDTIVMLTDETQTFKELTDERIAVIFGPGIYYSEFAVDSGNYLEDYLEINGICLPLDLLGKIYTAEKIYQSDKIDATITEVSTILPFHIIEQTETVQTYVKGVISRNVFHPNKTAIEKFNQHISKSTSYPKSDGFKIMSAHPLWFNKLLVESDHFFRTGSGKIAYSTAGIGSLTGMVHKLKPLIFSSPQKEQEQLDRITEIVKQYLEMGLPLLKAWIPSY
;
A
#
# COMPACT_ATOMS: atom_id res chain seq x y z
N MET A 1 15.32 -7.49 0.57
CA MET A 1 15.79 -6.76 -0.61
C MET A 1 15.50 -5.30 -0.34
N SER A 2 16.54 -4.50 -0.37
CA SER A 2 16.64 -3.11 0.07
C SER A 2 16.02 -2.13 -0.94
N LEU A 3 15.71 -0.90 -0.50
CA LEU A 3 15.37 0.21 -1.41
C LEU A 3 16.57 0.53 -2.33
N LYS A 4 16.39 1.06 -3.56
CA LYS A 4 17.57 1.34 -4.42
C LYS A 4 18.45 2.43 -3.84
N VAL A 5 17.88 3.36 -3.07
CA VAL A 5 18.66 4.35 -2.33
C VAL A 5 19.59 3.70 -1.31
N GLU A 6 19.23 2.56 -0.74
CA GLU A 6 20.07 1.83 0.21
C GLU A 6 21.31 1.20 -0.47
N ASP A 7 21.27 1.02 -1.80
CA ASP A 7 22.41 0.59 -2.58
C ASP A 7 23.32 1.75 -3.01
N SER A 8 22.91 3.01 -2.80
CA SER A 8 23.70 4.19 -3.17
C SER A 8 24.92 4.36 -2.26
N GLU A 9 26.02 4.86 -2.83
CA GLU A 9 27.26 5.13 -2.09
C GLU A 9 27.01 6.09 -0.91
N GLU A 10 26.24 7.17 -1.14
CA GLU A 10 25.91 8.13 -0.09
C GLU A 10 25.15 7.48 1.07
N TYR A 11 24.21 6.56 0.80
CA TYR A 11 23.47 5.89 1.86
C TYR A 11 24.36 4.92 2.64
N LYS A 12 25.24 4.18 1.95
CA LYS A 12 26.21 3.27 2.57
C LYS A 12 27.23 4.01 3.43
N GLU A 13 27.71 5.16 2.98
CA GLU A 13 28.59 6.03 3.77
C GLU A 13 27.90 6.51 5.05
N VAL A 14 26.64 6.95 4.93
CA VAL A 14 25.85 7.36 6.09
C VAL A 14 25.61 6.18 7.05
N ASP A 15 25.33 4.99 6.53
CA ASP A 15 25.13 3.77 7.35
C ASP A 15 26.40 3.36 8.09
N LEU A 16 27.53 3.31 7.39
CA LEU A 16 28.84 3.03 7.98
C LEU A 16 29.20 4.05 9.07
N ARG A 17 28.93 5.34 8.83
CA ARG A 17 29.17 6.39 9.81
C ARG A 17 28.33 6.21 11.07
N ILE A 18 27.06 5.79 10.95
CA ILE A 18 26.22 5.47 12.11
C ILE A 18 26.80 4.30 12.89
N GLN A 19 27.19 3.20 12.22
CA GLN A 19 27.79 2.03 12.87
C GLN A 19 29.07 2.39 13.65
N LEU A 20 29.93 3.21 13.05
CA LEU A 20 31.16 3.71 13.70
C LEU A 20 30.85 4.59 14.93
N LEU A 21 29.83 5.45 14.84
CA LEU A 21 29.39 6.29 15.96
C LEU A 21 28.75 5.46 17.09
N GLU A 22 27.99 4.42 16.77
CA GLU A 22 27.43 3.49 17.76
C GLU A 22 28.53 2.71 18.50
N LEU A 23 29.54 2.22 17.79
CA LEU A 23 30.73 1.61 18.39
C LEU A 23 31.48 2.60 19.30
N LEU A 24 31.64 3.86 18.88
CA LEU A 24 32.24 4.88 19.73
C LEU A 24 31.40 5.14 20.98
N LYS A 25 30.08 5.20 20.84
CA LYS A 25 29.16 5.38 21.97
C LYS A 25 29.34 4.27 23.00
N GLU A 26 29.46 3.02 22.55
CA GLU A 26 29.71 1.87 23.42
C GLU A 26 31.09 1.95 24.08
N TYR A 27 32.15 2.29 23.33
CA TYR A 27 33.49 2.49 23.87
C TYR A 27 33.51 3.56 24.98
N TYR A 28 32.97 4.75 24.72
CA TYR A 28 32.92 5.82 25.72
C TYR A 28 31.99 5.50 26.89
N GLY A 29 30.95 4.68 26.68
CA GLY A 29 30.03 4.24 27.72
C GLY A 29 30.61 3.17 28.67
N THR A 30 31.50 2.30 28.16
CA THR A 30 32.14 1.25 28.98
C THR A 30 33.31 1.76 29.81
N GLY A 31 33.93 2.87 29.42
CA GLY A 31 35.09 3.44 30.11
C GLY A 31 36.34 2.53 30.08
N GLY A 32 36.32 1.52 29.20
CA GLY A 32 37.33 0.48 29.11
C GLY A 32 38.62 0.91 28.39
N ASN A 33 39.59 0.01 28.36
CA ASN A 33 40.79 0.18 27.57
C ASN A 33 40.47 -0.01 26.07
N PHE A 34 40.81 0.98 25.25
CA PHE A 34 40.50 0.99 23.81
C PHE A 34 41.01 -0.23 23.04
N TYR A 35 42.14 -0.82 23.45
CA TYR A 35 42.73 -1.98 22.77
C TYR A 35 42.06 -3.31 23.12
N ASP A 36 41.24 -3.33 24.18
CA ASP A 36 40.50 -4.51 24.64
C ASP A 36 39.01 -4.41 24.24
N PHE A 37 38.64 -3.36 23.50
CA PHE A 37 37.28 -3.10 23.03
C PHE A 37 36.95 -3.98 21.82
N ASP A 38 35.85 -4.73 21.91
CA ASP A 38 35.37 -5.57 20.82
C ASP A 38 34.63 -4.70 19.78
N THR A 39 35.18 -4.60 18.58
CA THR A 39 34.59 -3.85 17.47
C THR A 39 33.71 -4.70 16.56
N GLY A 40 33.54 -5.99 16.89
CA GLY A 40 32.78 -6.94 16.09
C GLY A 40 33.35 -7.08 14.67
N ASP A 41 32.51 -6.81 13.67
CA ASP A 41 32.86 -6.93 12.25
C ASP A 41 33.66 -5.75 11.69
N ILE A 42 33.72 -4.62 12.41
CA ILE A 42 34.44 -3.42 11.97
C ILE A 42 35.91 -3.52 12.41
N PRO A 43 36.89 -3.41 11.50
CA PRO A 43 38.30 -3.42 11.88
C PRO A 43 38.66 -2.25 12.81
N LEU A 44 39.35 -2.53 13.92
CA LEU A 44 39.79 -1.48 14.87
C LEU A 44 40.56 -0.33 14.21
N ARG A 45 41.33 -0.60 13.16
CA ARG A 45 42.05 0.42 12.37
C ARG A 45 41.12 1.48 11.76
N GLU A 46 39.92 1.08 11.39
CA GLU A 46 38.92 1.91 10.72
C GLU A 46 38.27 2.84 11.74
N LEU A 47 37.92 2.31 12.91
CA LEU A 47 37.49 3.10 14.06
C LEU A 47 38.56 4.13 14.47
N ILE A 48 39.84 3.72 14.51
CA ILE A 48 40.95 4.63 14.82
C ILE A 48 41.09 5.76 13.80
N ALA A 49 41.00 5.43 12.51
CA ALA A 49 41.06 6.43 11.43
C ALA A 49 39.90 7.41 11.56
N PHE A 50 38.67 6.89 11.71
CA PHE A 50 37.46 7.68 11.91
C PHE A 50 37.58 8.64 13.12
N MET A 51 38.05 8.15 14.27
CA MET A 51 38.27 9.00 15.44
C MET A 51 39.27 10.12 15.17
N SER A 52 40.34 9.83 14.44
CA SER A 52 41.38 10.81 14.11
C SER A 52 40.84 11.87 13.17
N ASP A 53 40.09 11.47 12.16
CA ASP A 53 39.58 12.35 11.11
C ASP A 53 38.46 13.27 11.64
N GLU A 54 37.60 12.77 12.52
CA GLU A 54 36.45 13.49 13.08
C GLU A 54 36.74 14.19 14.42
N GLY A 55 37.97 14.05 14.92
CA GLY A 55 38.46 14.70 16.13
C GLY A 55 37.90 14.13 17.43
N TYR A 56 37.60 12.82 17.48
CA TYR A 56 37.16 12.13 18.68
C TYR A 56 38.37 11.74 19.57
N PRO A 57 38.40 12.12 20.86
CA PRO A 57 39.55 11.89 21.73
C PRO A 57 39.69 10.40 22.10
N ARG A 58 40.89 9.81 21.94
CA ARG A 58 41.13 8.41 22.34
C ARG A 58 41.03 8.16 23.84
N ARG A 59 41.26 9.20 24.66
CA ARG A 59 41.16 9.13 26.12
C ARG A 59 39.86 9.81 26.55
N LEU A 60 39.46 9.61 27.81
CA LEU A 60 38.18 10.05 28.38
C LEU A 60 38.22 11.41 29.14
N PRO A 61 38.78 12.53 28.65
CA PRO A 61 38.30 13.81 29.14
C PRO A 61 36.91 14.07 28.52
N GLU A 62 35.91 14.36 29.36
CA GLU A 62 34.60 14.87 28.93
C GLU A 62 33.70 13.87 28.15
N ALA A 63 33.67 12.60 28.60
CA ALA A 63 32.84 11.55 28.00
C ALA A 63 31.37 11.96 27.78
N GLU A 64 30.77 12.70 28.70
CA GLU A 64 29.38 13.20 28.56
C GLU A 64 29.19 14.13 27.37
N HIS A 65 30.13 15.05 27.11
CA HIS A 65 30.05 15.97 25.98
C HIS A 65 30.23 15.22 24.65
N VAL A 66 31.14 14.25 24.63
CA VAL A 66 31.39 13.40 23.45
C VAL A 66 30.18 12.52 23.16
N LEU A 67 29.61 11.85 24.17
CA LEU A 67 28.40 11.03 24.03
C LEU A 67 27.21 11.85 23.52
N LYS A 68 27.02 13.07 24.03
CA LYS A 68 25.96 13.97 23.57
C LYS A 68 26.15 14.39 22.10
N ARG A 69 27.39 14.65 21.67
CA ARG A 69 27.72 14.93 20.27
C ARG A 69 27.41 13.73 19.40
N ILE A 70 27.85 12.53 19.80
CA ILE A 70 27.60 11.27 19.09
C ILE A 70 26.09 11.03 18.94
N ASP A 71 25.31 11.17 20.03
CA ASP A 71 23.85 11.00 19.98
C ASP A 71 23.17 11.98 19.02
N THR A 72 23.62 13.23 19.00
CA THR A 72 23.08 14.25 18.10
C THR A 72 23.39 13.91 16.64
N GLU A 73 24.63 13.49 16.36
CA GLU A 73 25.08 13.14 15.03
C GLU A 73 24.40 11.87 14.49
N ILE A 74 24.25 10.84 15.34
CA ILE A 74 23.47 9.63 15.00
C ILE A 74 22.03 10.03 14.64
N LEU A 75 21.39 10.89 15.42
CA LEU A 75 20.03 11.34 15.14
C LEU A 75 19.93 12.10 13.81
N GLU A 76 20.89 12.98 13.50
CA GLU A 76 20.94 13.71 12.23
C GLU A 76 21.14 12.77 11.04
N LEU A 77 22.06 11.80 11.14
CA LEU A 77 22.32 10.81 10.10
C LEU A 77 21.13 9.86 9.89
N GLN A 78 20.47 9.43 10.97
CA GLN A 78 19.24 8.65 10.90
C GLN A 78 18.12 9.43 10.19
N ASN A 79 17.95 10.73 10.50
CA ASN A 79 17.01 11.60 9.80
C ASN A 79 17.39 11.77 8.32
N LYS A 80 18.69 11.86 8.00
CA LYS A 80 19.16 11.90 6.61
C LYS A 80 18.78 10.63 5.84
N LYS A 81 19.07 9.44 6.39
CA LYS A 81 18.66 8.14 5.79
C LYS A 81 17.16 8.07 5.55
N ARG A 82 16.37 8.49 6.55
CA ARG A 82 14.91 8.55 6.46
C ARG A 82 14.46 9.46 5.31
N ASN A 83 15.00 10.67 5.21
CA ASN A 83 14.64 11.61 4.16
C ASN A 83 15.00 11.09 2.76
N MET A 84 16.16 10.42 2.61
CA MET A 84 16.55 9.78 1.35
C MET A 84 15.55 8.70 0.92
N ARG A 85 15.07 7.87 1.86
CA ARG A 85 14.03 6.85 1.60
C ARG A 85 12.69 7.48 1.23
N LEU A 86 12.26 8.50 1.96
CA LEU A 86 11.03 9.25 1.67
C LEU A 86 11.07 9.89 0.28
N GLN A 87 12.18 10.52 -0.09
CA GLN A 87 12.37 11.09 -1.43
C GLN A 87 12.30 10.03 -2.53
N GLU A 88 12.88 8.85 -2.32
CA GLU A 88 12.75 7.74 -3.28
C GLU A 88 11.27 7.31 -3.42
N MET A 89 10.55 7.17 -2.31
CA MET A 89 9.13 6.79 -2.31
C MET A 89 8.26 7.82 -3.05
N GLU A 90 8.46 9.11 -2.76
CA GLU A 90 7.78 10.21 -3.44
C GLU A 90 8.11 10.24 -4.93
N SER A 91 9.40 10.09 -5.31
CA SER A 91 9.84 10.11 -6.71
C SER A 91 9.25 8.97 -7.54
N ARG A 92 8.94 7.84 -6.90
CA ARG A 92 8.30 6.70 -7.55
C ARG A 92 6.79 6.86 -7.60
N HIS A 93 6.18 7.68 -6.74
CA HIS A 93 4.72 7.84 -6.60
C HIS A 93 3.99 6.59 -6.11
N LEU A 94 4.61 5.84 -5.18
CA LEU A 94 3.89 4.81 -4.45
C LEU A 94 3.05 5.49 -3.36
N ASN A 95 1.78 5.79 -3.66
CA ASN A 95 0.97 6.67 -2.80
C ASN A 95 0.40 5.94 -1.58
N SER A 96 -0.61 5.09 -1.77
CA SER A 96 -1.30 4.45 -0.65
C SER A 96 -1.95 3.13 -1.00
N LEU A 97 -2.14 2.30 0.03
CA LEU A 97 -2.97 1.11 0.00
C LEU A 97 -4.37 1.48 0.50
N LEU A 98 -5.36 1.40 -0.39
CA LEU A 98 -6.77 1.52 -0.09
C LEU A 98 -7.38 0.13 0.15
N ILE A 99 -8.09 0.00 1.26
CA ILE A 99 -8.90 -1.17 1.59
C ILE A 99 -10.32 -0.68 1.86
N ILE A 100 -11.30 -1.11 1.07
CA ILE A 100 -12.72 -0.92 1.38
C ILE A 100 -13.20 -2.23 2.01
N THR A 101 -13.60 -2.18 3.27
CA THR A 101 -13.86 -3.38 4.09
C THR A 101 -15.03 -4.20 3.55
N SER A 102 -16.05 -3.52 3.01
CA SER A 102 -17.20 -4.13 2.35
C SER A 102 -17.79 -3.20 1.30
N TRP A 103 -17.74 -3.63 0.04
CA TRP A 103 -18.27 -2.90 -1.11
C TRP A 103 -19.78 -2.70 -1.02
N THR A 104 -20.53 -3.77 -0.77
CA THR A 104 -21.98 -3.77 -0.70
C THR A 104 -22.51 -2.89 0.43
N LYS A 105 -21.81 -2.87 1.58
CA LYS A 105 -22.12 -1.95 2.68
C LYS A 105 -21.84 -0.50 2.32
N LEU A 106 -20.70 -0.21 1.67
CA LEU A 106 -20.35 1.14 1.23
C LEU A 106 -21.43 1.74 0.32
N ILE A 107 -21.90 0.95 -0.66
CA ILE A 107 -22.89 1.40 -1.65
C ILE A 107 -24.35 1.13 -1.22
N GLU A 108 -24.55 0.61 -0.01
CA GLU A 108 -25.87 0.32 0.58
C GLU A 108 -26.77 -0.58 -0.29
N THR A 109 -26.16 -1.55 -1.01
CA THR A 109 -26.93 -2.46 -1.86
C THR A 109 -27.40 -3.70 -1.09
N PRO A 110 -28.68 -4.10 -1.22
CA PRO A 110 -29.16 -5.35 -0.64
C PRO A 110 -28.78 -6.58 -1.46
N THR A 111 -28.19 -6.42 -2.65
CA THR A 111 -27.93 -7.54 -3.55
C THR A 111 -26.72 -8.35 -3.10
N LYS A 112 -26.90 -9.67 -3.04
CA LYS A 112 -25.81 -10.63 -2.79
C LYS A 112 -25.18 -11.14 -4.09
N GLY A 113 -25.77 -10.82 -5.23
CA GLY A 113 -25.32 -11.27 -6.54
C GLY A 113 -25.68 -12.73 -6.84
N VAL A 114 -25.12 -13.23 -7.94
CA VAL A 114 -25.30 -14.58 -8.48
C VAL A 114 -23.91 -15.15 -8.78
N TYR A 115 -23.71 -16.44 -8.57
CA TYR A 115 -22.47 -17.13 -8.90
C TYR A 115 -22.79 -18.42 -9.66
N LEU A 116 -22.29 -18.55 -10.90
CA LEU A 116 -22.54 -19.70 -11.78
C LEU A 116 -24.04 -20.05 -11.91
N ASP A 117 -24.87 -19.04 -12.20
CA ASP A 117 -26.34 -19.12 -12.30
C ASP A 117 -27.06 -19.51 -10.99
N LYS A 118 -26.37 -19.57 -9.85
CA LYS A 118 -26.97 -19.79 -8.53
C LYS A 118 -27.03 -18.49 -7.72
N PRO A 119 -28.16 -18.18 -7.07
CA PRO A 119 -28.23 -17.04 -6.17
C PRO A 119 -27.28 -17.23 -4.98
N VAL A 120 -26.60 -16.17 -4.58
CA VAL A 120 -25.76 -16.18 -3.38
C VAL A 120 -26.66 -16.11 -2.15
N LEU A 121 -26.59 -17.12 -1.30
CA LEU A 121 -27.40 -17.23 -0.08
C LEU A 121 -26.81 -16.37 1.05
N ASP A 122 -25.50 -16.40 1.20
CA ASP A 122 -24.78 -15.63 2.22
C ASP A 122 -23.52 -14.99 1.64
N LEU A 123 -23.32 -13.71 1.93
CA LEU A 123 -22.14 -12.95 1.52
C LEU A 123 -21.41 -12.54 2.80
N ARG A 124 -20.32 -13.23 3.10
CA ARG A 124 -19.57 -13.02 4.34
C ARG A 124 -18.58 -11.87 4.21
N ARG A 125 -17.93 -11.75 3.05
CA ARG A 125 -16.93 -10.71 2.76
C ARG A 125 -16.99 -10.29 1.29
N ASP A 126 -16.70 -9.02 1.05
CA ASP A 126 -16.67 -8.38 -0.26
C ASP A 126 -15.74 -7.17 -0.25
N THR A 127 -14.46 -7.44 -0.01
CA THR A 127 -13.43 -6.45 0.27
C THR A 127 -12.76 -5.99 -1.03
N ILE A 128 -12.51 -4.70 -1.17
CA ILE A 128 -11.63 -4.17 -2.22
C ILE A 128 -10.27 -3.87 -1.61
N VAL A 129 -9.20 -4.32 -2.27
CA VAL A 129 -7.81 -3.98 -1.95
C VAL A 129 -7.19 -3.37 -3.20
N MET A 130 -6.71 -2.13 -3.12
CA MET A 130 -6.21 -1.37 -4.27
C MET A 130 -5.03 -0.50 -3.89
N LEU A 131 -4.04 -0.40 -4.76
CA LEU A 131 -3.02 0.64 -4.69
C LEU A 131 -3.54 1.86 -5.41
N THR A 132 -3.63 2.99 -4.73
CA THR A 132 -4.20 4.22 -5.30
C THR A 132 -3.12 5.00 -6.04
N ASP A 133 -3.47 5.52 -7.22
CA ASP A 133 -2.69 6.51 -7.95
C ASP A 133 -3.27 7.91 -7.71
N GLU A 134 -4.20 8.32 -8.58
CA GLU A 134 -4.89 9.59 -8.54
C GLU A 134 -6.39 9.37 -8.37
N THR A 135 -7.03 10.22 -7.55
CA THR A 135 -8.48 10.36 -7.51
C THR A 135 -8.87 11.55 -8.37
N GLN A 136 -9.55 11.30 -9.48
CA GLN A 136 -9.98 12.35 -10.41
C GLN A 136 -11.50 12.56 -10.29
N THR A 137 -11.94 13.81 -10.25
CA THR A 137 -13.36 14.17 -10.20
C THR A 137 -13.83 14.71 -11.54
N PHE A 138 -14.97 14.22 -12.01
CA PHE A 138 -15.56 14.58 -13.29
C PHE A 138 -16.96 15.12 -13.09
N LYS A 139 -17.34 16.07 -13.94
CA LYS A 139 -18.67 16.65 -13.97
C LYS A 139 -19.45 16.03 -15.12
N GLU A 140 -20.59 15.41 -14.81
CA GLU A 140 -21.50 14.90 -15.84
C GLU A 140 -22.32 16.02 -16.48
N LEU A 141 -22.94 15.69 -17.61
CA LEU A 141 -23.91 16.54 -18.31
C LEU A 141 -25.12 16.89 -17.42
N THR A 142 -25.42 16.06 -16.43
CA THR A 142 -26.55 16.16 -15.49
C THR A 142 -26.23 16.97 -14.22
N ASP A 143 -25.07 17.64 -14.15
CA ASP A 143 -24.55 18.36 -12.98
C ASP A 143 -24.14 17.45 -11.80
N GLU A 144 -24.39 16.14 -11.90
CA GLU A 144 -23.84 15.14 -11.00
C GLU A 144 -22.32 15.04 -11.15
N ARG A 145 -21.63 14.82 -10.03
CA ARG A 145 -20.17 14.68 -10.00
C ARG A 145 -19.80 13.26 -9.60
N ILE A 146 -18.97 12.64 -10.42
CA ILE A 146 -18.39 11.33 -10.15
C ILE A 146 -16.90 11.52 -9.86
N ALA A 147 -16.36 10.60 -9.09
CA ALA A 147 -14.94 10.45 -8.87
C ALA A 147 -14.50 9.06 -9.31
N VAL A 148 -13.32 8.99 -9.90
CA VAL A 148 -12.68 7.72 -10.23
C VAL A 148 -11.36 7.64 -9.51
N ILE A 149 -11.20 6.60 -8.70
CA ILE A 149 -9.95 6.25 -8.05
C ILE A 149 -9.27 5.23 -8.97
N PHE A 150 -8.11 5.58 -9.52
CA PHE A 150 -7.33 4.67 -10.36
C PHE A 150 -6.27 3.93 -9.58
N GLY A 151 -5.95 2.73 -10.08
CA GLY A 151 -4.79 1.98 -9.66
C GLY A 151 -5.06 0.48 -9.56
N PRO A 152 -4.01 -0.36 -9.51
CA PRO A 152 -4.17 -1.81 -9.53
C PRO A 152 -4.82 -2.31 -8.23
N GLY A 153 -5.90 -3.08 -8.35
CA GLY A 153 -6.61 -3.67 -7.22
C GLY A 153 -7.33 -4.98 -7.53
N ILE A 154 -7.88 -5.58 -6.49
CA ILE A 154 -8.82 -6.70 -6.60
C ILE A 154 -10.10 -6.40 -5.82
N TYR A 155 -11.19 -6.95 -6.33
CA TYR A 155 -12.39 -7.23 -5.55
C TYR A 155 -12.31 -8.69 -5.08
N TYR A 156 -12.35 -8.91 -3.77
CA TYR A 156 -12.32 -10.23 -3.14
C TYR A 156 -13.67 -10.52 -2.50
N SER A 157 -14.22 -11.72 -2.71
CA SER A 157 -15.46 -12.15 -2.08
C SER A 157 -15.35 -13.52 -1.42
N GLU A 158 -16.03 -13.66 -0.27
CA GLU A 158 -16.23 -14.93 0.44
C GLU A 158 -17.74 -15.10 0.66
N PHE A 159 -18.33 -16.17 0.10
CA PHE A 159 -19.78 -16.31 -0.01
C PHE A 159 -20.23 -17.76 -0.07
N ALA A 160 -21.52 -18.02 0.14
CA ALA A 160 -22.11 -19.35 0.05
C ALA A 160 -23.27 -19.36 -0.95
N VAL A 161 -23.26 -20.32 -1.88
CA VAL A 161 -24.38 -20.64 -2.79
C VAL A 161 -25.24 -21.80 -2.27
N ASP A 162 -24.68 -22.60 -1.37
CA ASP A 162 -25.33 -23.73 -0.70
C ASP A 162 -25.01 -23.62 0.80
N SER A 163 -25.90 -24.10 1.68
CA SER A 163 -25.74 -23.92 3.13
C SER A 163 -24.46 -24.59 3.67
N GLY A 164 -23.69 -23.86 4.49
CA GLY A 164 -22.53 -24.39 5.23
C GLY A 164 -21.21 -24.45 4.46
N ASN A 165 -21.21 -24.19 3.14
CA ASN A 165 -20.00 -24.21 2.32
C ASN A 165 -19.70 -22.81 1.76
N TYR A 166 -18.64 -22.18 2.27
CA TYR A 166 -18.15 -20.90 1.77
C TYR A 166 -17.13 -21.13 0.65
N LEU A 167 -17.27 -20.35 -0.41
CA LEU A 167 -16.40 -20.26 -1.56
C LEU A 167 -15.67 -18.91 -1.50
N GLU A 168 -14.47 -18.87 -2.06
CA GLU A 168 -13.70 -17.66 -2.28
C GLU A 168 -13.62 -17.39 -3.79
N ASP A 169 -13.81 -16.13 -4.17
CA ASP A 169 -13.59 -15.67 -5.55
C ASP A 169 -12.91 -14.30 -5.53
N TYR A 170 -12.25 -13.94 -6.63
CA TYR A 170 -11.69 -12.60 -6.77
C TYR A 170 -11.67 -12.14 -8.23
N LEU A 171 -11.85 -10.83 -8.43
CA LEU A 171 -11.79 -10.17 -9.72
C LEU A 171 -10.74 -9.07 -9.70
N GLU A 172 -9.96 -9.01 -10.78
CA GLU A 172 -9.03 -7.89 -11.01
C GLU A 172 -9.81 -6.62 -11.36
N ILE A 173 -9.44 -5.50 -10.73
CA ILE A 173 -9.98 -4.17 -11.01
C ILE A 173 -8.83 -3.17 -11.13
N ASN A 174 -8.98 -2.13 -11.94
CA ASN A 174 -8.00 -1.05 -12.03
C ASN A 174 -8.60 0.35 -11.88
N GLY A 175 -9.87 0.42 -11.47
CA GLY A 175 -10.48 1.65 -11.00
C GLY A 175 -11.76 1.43 -10.19
N ILE A 176 -12.16 2.45 -9.44
CA ILE A 176 -13.41 2.51 -8.70
C ILE A 176 -14.11 3.83 -9.06
N CYS A 177 -15.32 3.76 -9.60
CA CYS A 177 -16.14 4.91 -9.95
C CYS A 177 -17.24 5.11 -8.90
N LEU A 178 -17.24 6.27 -8.26
CA LEU A 178 -18.10 6.62 -7.14
C LEU A 178 -18.75 7.99 -7.35
N PRO A 179 -20.03 8.16 -7.01
CA PRO A 179 -20.58 9.47 -6.67
C PRO A 179 -19.76 10.18 -5.56
N LEU A 180 -19.72 11.52 -5.57
CA LEU A 180 -18.93 12.29 -4.60
C LEU A 180 -19.34 12.07 -3.13
N ASP A 181 -20.61 11.77 -2.85
CA ASP A 181 -21.09 11.47 -1.50
C ASP A 181 -20.51 10.14 -0.97
N LEU A 182 -20.45 9.10 -1.82
CA LEU A 182 -19.81 7.84 -1.47
C LEU A 182 -18.29 7.97 -1.35
N LEU A 183 -17.66 8.77 -2.23
CA LEU A 183 -16.26 9.15 -2.05
C LEU A 183 -16.05 9.84 -0.70
N GLY A 184 -16.94 10.78 -0.35
CA GLY A 184 -16.96 11.45 0.95
C GLY A 184 -16.96 10.44 2.09
N LYS A 185 -17.85 9.45 2.07
CA LYS A 185 -17.91 8.39 3.10
C LYS A 185 -16.58 7.63 3.26
N ILE A 186 -15.85 7.35 2.18
CA ILE A 186 -14.52 6.70 2.25
C ILE A 186 -13.53 7.55 3.07
N TYR A 187 -13.55 8.88 2.91
CA TYR A 187 -12.62 9.78 3.59
C TYR A 187 -13.10 10.25 4.98
N THR A 188 -14.41 10.32 5.22
CA THR A 188 -14.98 11.00 6.39
C THR A 188 -15.78 10.10 7.33
N ALA A 189 -15.93 8.81 7.02
CA ALA A 189 -16.57 7.86 7.93
C ALA A 189 -15.94 7.87 9.33
N GLU A 190 -16.69 7.38 10.32
CA GLU A 190 -16.25 7.33 11.70
C GLU A 190 -14.90 6.62 11.81
N LYS A 191 -13.94 7.34 12.38
CA LYS A 191 -12.57 6.84 12.54
C LYS A 191 -12.59 5.80 13.66
N ILE A 192 -12.28 4.56 13.32
CA ILE A 192 -11.99 3.51 14.33
C ILE A 192 -10.80 3.95 15.19
N TYR A 193 -9.91 4.73 14.59
CA TYR A 193 -8.70 5.18 15.22
C TYR A 193 -8.37 6.63 14.84
N GLN A 194 -8.24 7.50 15.84
CA GLN A 194 -7.84 8.90 15.66
C GLN A 194 -6.57 9.17 16.47
N SER A 195 -5.51 9.57 15.79
CA SER A 195 -4.28 10.02 16.42
C SER A 195 -3.62 11.09 15.58
N ASP A 196 -3.16 12.14 16.24
CA ASP A 196 -2.40 13.23 15.62
C ASP A 196 -1.02 12.77 15.11
N LYS A 197 -0.62 11.53 15.46
CA LYS A 197 0.68 10.92 15.10
C LYS A 197 0.61 9.96 13.93
N ILE A 198 -0.59 9.55 13.51
CA ILE A 198 -0.79 8.54 12.47
C ILE A 198 -1.47 9.22 11.29
N ASP A 199 -0.69 9.47 10.25
CA ASP A 199 -1.20 9.95 8.96
C ASP A 199 -1.79 8.78 8.15
N ALA A 200 -2.81 8.12 8.71
CA ALA A 200 -3.58 7.09 8.04
C ALA A 200 -5.07 7.28 8.36
N THR A 201 -5.92 7.06 7.36
CA THR A 201 -7.36 7.08 7.53
C THR A 201 -7.81 5.65 7.79
N ILE A 202 -8.18 5.32 9.02
CA ILE A 202 -8.75 4.01 9.38
C ILE A 202 -10.17 4.24 9.90
N THR A 203 -11.15 3.93 9.05
CA THR A 203 -12.58 4.06 9.35
C THR A 203 -13.26 2.71 9.33
N GLU A 204 -14.51 2.65 9.76
CA GLU A 204 -15.33 1.44 9.67
C GLU A 204 -15.55 0.96 8.22
N VAL A 205 -15.52 1.91 7.27
CA VAL A 205 -15.83 1.68 5.86
C VAL A 205 -14.58 1.41 5.04
N SER A 206 -13.48 2.09 5.35
CA SER A 206 -12.25 1.99 4.57
C SER A 206 -11.00 2.30 5.36
N THR A 207 -9.88 1.76 4.87
CA THR A 207 -8.55 2.12 5.30
C THR A 207 -7.76 2.69 4.13
N ILE A 208 -7.14 3.86 4.32
CA ILE A 208 -6.16 4.44 3.40
C ILE A 208 -4.85 4.49 4.17
N LEU A 209 -3.92 3.63 3.77
CA LEU A 209 -2.61 3.48 4.38
C LEU A 209 -1.55 4.02 3.42
N PRO A 210 -1.06 5.26 3.62
CA PRO A 210 -0.04 5.79 2.75
C PRO A 210 1.32 5.19 3.09
N PHE A 211 2.14 4.91 2.08
CA PHE A 211 3.37 4.14 2.32
C PHE A 211 4.40 4.89 3.15
N HIS A 212 4.43 6.23 3.13
CA HIS A 212 5.37 7.03 3.93
C HIS A 212 5.23 6.84 5.43
N ILE A 213 4.09 6.31 5.90
CA ILE A 213 3.90 5.98 7.32
C ILE A 213 4.88 4.91 7.82
N ILE A 214 5.46 4.15 6.89
CA ILE A 214 6.44 3.12 7.18
C ILE A 214 7.76 3.72 7.67
N GLU A 215 8.02 4.99 7.34
CA GLU A 215 9.24 5.70 7.71
C GLU A 215 9.11 6.52 9.00
N GLN A 216 8.10 6.29 9.86
CA GLN A 216 7.95 7.05 11.11
C GLN A 216 9.09 6.80 12.12
N THR A 217 9.16 7.54 13.23
CA THR A 217 10.15 7.23 14.28
C THR A 217 9.87 5.86 14.91
N GLU A 218 10.89 5.13 15.37
CA GLU A 218 10.76 3.72 15.80
C GLU A 218 9.68 3.48 16.88
N THR A 219 9.58 4.40 17.85
CA THR A 219 8.54 4.35 18.90
C THR A 219 7.13 4.55 18.34
N VAL A 220 6.97 5.43 17.34
CA VAL A 220 5.71 5.65 16.65
C VAL A 220 5.41 4.46 15.73
N GLN A 221 6.39 3.94 15.00
CA GLN A 221 6.25 2.77 14.12
C GLN A 221 5.75 1.55 14.88
N THR A 222 6.35 1.21 16.03
CA THR A 222 5.95 0.02 16.81
C THR A 222 4.47 0.07 17.18
N TYR A 223 4.03 1.24 17.64
CA TYR A 223 2.64 1.47 18.01
C TYR A 223 1.70 1.45 16.79
N VAL A 224 2.04 2.16 15.72
CA VAL A 224 1.28 2.21 14.47
C VAL A 224 1.14 0.81 13.86
N LYS A 225 2.23 0.03 13.85
CA LYS A 225 2.26 -1.34 13.35
C LYS A 225 1.29 -2.23 14.12
N GLY A 226 1.21 -2.09 15.45
CA GLY A 226 0.22 -2.79 16.27
C GLY A 226 -1.22 -2.43 15.91
N VAL A 227 -1.51 -1.14 15.71
CA VAL A 227 -2.85 -0.64 15.32
C VAL A 227 -3.25 -1.13 13.93
N ILE A 228 -2.39 -0.95 12.92
CA ILE A 228 -2.65 -1.37 11.54
C ILE A 228 -2.79 -2.89 11.48
N SER A 229 -1.90 -3.63 12.14
CA SER A 229 -1.99 -5.09 12.13
C SER A 229 -3.33 -5.58 12.65
N ARG A 230 -3.78 -5.09 13.81
CA ARG A 230 -5.00 -5.56 14.46
C ARG A 230 -6.26 -5.13 13.72
N ASN A 231 -6.32 -3.89 13.25
CA ASN A 231 -7.55 -3.30 12.73
C ASN A 231 -7.66 -3.36 11.20
N VAL A 232 -6.54 -3.51 10.50
CA VAL A 232 -6.50 -3.47 9.02
C VAL A 232 -6.08 -4.82 8.46
N PHE A 233 -4.90 -5.32 8.83
CA PHE A 233 -4.36 -6.53 8.20
C PHE A 233 -5.02 -7.81 8.69
N HIS A 234 -5.25 -7.97 9.99
CA HIS A 234 -5.85 -9.19 10.52
C HIS A 234 -7.30 -9.42 10.02
N PRO A 235 -8.19 -8.41 10.00
CA PRO A 235 -9.54 -8.58 9.48
C PRO A 235 -9.56 -8.88 7.98
N ASN A 236 -8.64 -8.29 7.22
CA ASN A 236 -8.59 -8.38 5.75
C ASN A 236 -7.51 -9.35 5.23
N LYS A 237 -6.96 -10.23 6.08
CA LYS A 237 -5.78 -11.06 5.79
C LYS A 237 -5.91 -11.81 4.46
N THR A 238 -7.00 -12.57 4.27
CA THR A 238 -7.22 -13.37 3.06
C THR A 238 -7.30 -12.49 1.81
N ALA A 239 -8.00 -11.36 1.85
CA ALA A 239 -8.10 -10.44 0.71
C ALA A 239 -6.74 -9.86 0.33
N ILE A 240 -5.93 -9.44 1.32
CA ILE A 240 -4.59 -8.89 1.10
C ILE A 240 -3.63 -9.97 0.58
N GLU A 241 -3.72 -11.20 1.08
CA GLU A 241 -2.94 -12.33 0.58
C GLU A 241 -3.26 -12.64 -0.88
N LYS A 242 -4.56 -12.70 -1.25
CA LYS A 242 -4.98 -12.88 -2.65
C LYS A 242 -4.52 -11.73 -3.54
N PHE A 243 -4.60 -10.49 -3.05
CA PHE A 243 -4.08 -9.32 -3.77
C PHE A 243 -2.59 -9.46 -4.05
N ASN A 244 -1.80 -9.77 -3.03
CA ASN A 244 -0.35 -9.97 -3.14
C ASN A 244 0.01 -11.15 -4.05
N GLN A 245 -0.74 -12.25 -3.99
CA GLN A 245 -0.57 -13.39 -4.90
C GLN A 245 -0.88 -13.01 -6.35
N HIS A 246 -1.93 -12.23 -6.58
CA HIS A 246 -2.37 -11.83 -7.91
C HIS A 246 -1.40 -10.83 -8.54
N ILE A 247 -1.08 -9.74 -7.85
CA ILE A 247 -0.19 -8.68 -8.36
C ILE A 247 1.25 -9.16 -8.62
N SER A 248 1.65 -10.27 -7.97
CA SER A 248 2.96 -10.88 -8.20
C SER A 248 3.03 -11.73 -9.48
N LYS A 249 1.90 -11.99 -10.15
CA LYS A 249 1.87 -12.74 -11.41
C LYS A 249 2.32 -11.83 -12.55
N SER A 250 3.17 -12.32 -13.44
CA SER A 250 3.61 -11.57 -14.63
C SER A 250 2.47 -11.21 -15.59
N THR A 251 1.31 -11.84 -15.44
CA THR A 251 0.10 -11.62 -16.24
C THR A 251 -0.92 -10.71 -15.55
N SER A 252 -0.60 -10.09 -14.41
CA SER A 252 -1.52 -9.19 -13.72
C SER A 252 -1.60 -7.83 -14.40
N TYR A 253 -2.79 -7.26 -14.51
CA TYR A 253 -3.07 -5.94 -15.09
C TYR A 253 -2.47 -5.72 -16.50
N PRO A 254 -2.64 -6.65 -17.46
CA PRO A 254 -2.11 -6.46 -18.80
C PRO A 254 -2.85 -5.31 -19.49
N LYS A 255 -2.11 -4.42 -20.14
CA LYS A 255 -2.68 -3.25 -20.85
C LYS A 255 -3.72 -3.64 -21.90
N SER A 256 -3.58 -4.83 -22.50
CA SER A 256 -4.51 -5.38 -23.49
C SER A 256 -5.92 -5.61 -22.95
N ASP A 257 -6.07 -5.79 -21.64
CA ASP A 257 -7.38 -6.01 -21.01
C ASP A 257 -8.15 -4.70 -20.78
N GLY A 258 -7.51 -3.55 -20.99
CA GLY A 258 -8.10 -2.23 -20.81
C GLY A 258 -8.53 -1.95 -19.37
N PHE A 259 -9.62 -1.19 -19.21
CA PHE A 259 -10.12 -0.79 -17.90
C PHE A 259 -11.15 -1.79 -17.34
N LYS A 260 -11.00 -2.11 -16.06
CA LYS A 260 -11.89 -2.93 -15.23
C LYS A 260 -12.31 -2.09 -14.03
N ILE A 261 -13.43 -1.38 -14.15
CA ILE A 261 -13.85 -0.34 -13.19
C ILE A 261 -15.06 -0.81 -12.39
N MET A 262 -14.90 -0.88 -11.06
CA MET A 262 -16.03 -1.12 -10.17
C MET A 262 -16.88 0.14 -10.05
N SER A 263 -18.18 0.06 -10.32
CA SER A 263 -19.04 1.24 -10.43
C SER A 263 -20.17 1.25 -9.41
N ALA A 264 -20.26 2.37 -8.68
CA ALA A 264 -21.43 2.80 -7.91
C ALA A 264 -22.19 3.95 -8.60
N HIS A 265 -21.85 4.28 -9.84
CA HIS A 265 -22.56 5.30 -10.63
C HIS A 265 -24.03 4.92 -10.79
N PRO A 266 -25.00 5.87 -10.68
CA PRO A 266 -26.43 5.57 -10.79
C PRO A 266 -26.86 4.75 -12.02
N LEU A 267 -26.34 5.07 -13.21
CA LEU A 267 -26.64 4.34 -14.46
C LEU A 267 -26.01 2.94 -14.54
N TRP A 268 -24.90 2.73 -13.85
CA TRP A 268 -24.14 1.47 -13.84
C TRP A 268 -23.92 0.98 -12.40
N PHE A 269 -24.99 1.03 -11.61
CA PHE A 269 -24.91 0.78 -10.19
C PHE A 269 -24.60 -0.68 -9.87
N ASN A 270 -23.63 -0.88 -8.96
CA ASN A 270 -23.11 -2.18 -8.55
C ASN A 270 -22.71 -3.09 -9.73
N LYS A 271 -21.91 -2.55 -10.65
CA LYS A 271 -21.40 -3.30 -11.81
C LYS A 271 -19.89 -3.22 -11.90
N LEU A 272 -19.28 -4.30 -12.37
CA LEU A 272 -17.92 -4.27 -12.87
C LEU A 272 -17.97 -3.95 -14.37
N LEU A 273 -17.50 -2.76 -14.73
CA LEU A 273 -17.41 -2.30 -16.11
C LEU A 273 -16.10 -2.75 -16.72
N VAL A 274 -16.19 -3.48 -17.83
CA VAL A 274 -15.04 -4.00 -18.59
C VAL A 274 -15.14 -3.60 -20.05
N GLU A 275 -14.06 -3.83 -20.81
CA GLU A 275 -14.09 -3.73 -22.26
C GLU A 275 -15.12 -4.69 -22.87
N SER A 276 -15.73 -4.30 -23.98
CA SER A 276 -16.79 -5.09 -24.65
C SER A 276 -16.32 -6.47 -25.10
N ASP A 277 -15.01 -6.64 -25.34
CA ASP A 277 -14.41 -7.87 -25.86
C ASP A 277 -13.90 -8.78 -24.74
N HIS A 278 -14.08 -8.41 -23.47
CA HIS A 278 -13.60 -9.19 -22.33
C HIS A 278 -14.52 -10.38 -22.03
N PHE A 279 -14.17 -11.56 -22.55
CA PHE A 279 -14.91 -12.80 -22.33
C PHE A 279 -14.43 -13.54 -21.07
N PHE A 280 -15.19 -13.51 -19.98
CA PHE A 280 -14.98 -14.43 -18.86
C PHE A 280 -15.63 -15.78 -19.16
N ARG A 281 -14.86 -16.68 -19.78
CA ARG A 281 -15.22 -18.10 -19.87
C ARG A 281 -14.91 -18.78 -18.54
N THR A 282 -15.92 -19.31 -17.87
CA THR A 282 -15.66 -20.25 -16.75
C THR A 282 -15.16 -21.57 -17.33
N GLY A 283 -14.44 -22.37 -16.53
CA GLY A 283 -14.00 -23.72 -16.92
C GLY A 283 -15.14 -24.68 -17.32
N SER A 284 -16.40 -24.28 -17.13
CA SER A 284 -17.61 -25.00 -17.54
C SER A 284 -18.18 -24.59 -18.91
N GLY A 285 -17.55 -23.62 -19.59
CA GLY A 285 -18.06 -23.06 -20.85
C GLY A 285 -19.22 -22.07 -20.69
N LYS A 286 -19.70 -21.84 -19.46
CA LYS A 286 -20.69 -20.80 -19.13
C LYS A 286 -20.02 -19.44 -18.94
N ILE A 287 -20.71 -18.38 -19.37
CA ILE A 287 -20.25 -16.99 -19.25
C ILE A 287 -20.51 -16.54 -17.81
N ALA A 288 -19.46 -16.16 -17.06
CA ALA A 288 -19.62 -15.60 -15.72
C ALA A 288 -20.11 -14.16 -15.83
N TYR A 289 -21.43 -13.97 -15.84
CA TYR A 289 -22.05 -12.64 -15.85
C TYR A 289 -22.07 -11.97 -14.47
N SER A 290 -21.67 -12.66 -13.40
CA SER A 290 -21.74 -12.16 -12.03
C SER A 290 -20.81 -12.94 -11.09
N THR A 291 -20.29 -12.24 -10.09
CA THR A 291 -19.70 -12.82 -8.87
C THR A 291 -20.53 -12.36 -7.67
N ALA A 292 -20.31 -12.94 -6.50
CA ALA A 292 -21.00 -12.53 -5.29
C ALA A 292 -20.74 -11.05 -4.96
N GLY A 293 -21.75 -10.36 -4.43
CA GLY A 293 -21.72 -8.94 -4.07
C GLY A 293 -21.71 -7.94 -5.24
N ILE A 294 -21.48 -8.39 -6.48
CA ILE A 294 -21.60 -7.58 -7.70
C ILE A 294 -22.90 -7.91 -8.43
N GLY A 295 -23.61 -6.88 -8.90
CA GLY A 295 -24.85 -7.05 -9.64
C GLY A 295 -24.65 -7.71 -11.00
N SER A 296 -23.65 -7.26 -11.77
CA SER A 296 -23.25 -7.90 -13.04
C SER A 296 -21.89 -7.41 -13.54
N LEU A 297 -21.26 -8.19 -14.42
CA LEU A 297 -20.14 -7.77 -15.26
C LEU A 297 -20.70 -7.24 -16.58
N THR A 298 -20.28 -6.05 -17.03
CA THR A 298 -20.83 -5.41 -18.22
C THR A 298 -19.75 -4.77 -19.09
N GLY A 299 -19.78 -5.08 -20.39
CA GLY A 299 -18.91 -4.52 -21.42
C GLY A 299 -19.21 -3.05 -21.78
N MET A 300 -19.37 -2.16 -20.79
CA MET A 300 -19.78 -0.77 -20.97
C MET A 300 -18.73 0.25 -20.52
N VAL A 301 -17.48 -0.16 -20.25
CA VAL A 301 -16.44 0.79 -19.83
C VAL A 301 -16.18 1.86 -20.90
N HIS A 302 -16.35 1.52 -22.18
CA HIS A 302 -16.27 2.46 -23.31
C HIS A 302 -17.27 3.63 -23.24
N LYS A 303 -18.35 3.51 -22.46
CA LYS A 303 -19.29 4.63 -22.22
C LYS A 303 -18.81 5.56 -21.12
N LEU A 304 -18.01 5.05 -20.19
CA LEU A 304 -17.43 5.82 -19.08
C LEU A 304 -16.14 6.53 -19.51
N LYS A 305 -15.33 5.91 -20.38
CA LYS A 305 -14.05 6.47 -20.85
C LYS A 305 -14.16 7.92 -21.38
N PRO A 306 -15.12 8.29 -22.24
CA PRO A 306 -15.20 9.67 -22.75
C PRO A 306 -15.57 10.70 -21.68
N LEU A 307 -16.14 10.27 -20.54
CA LEU A 307 -16.45 11.13 -19.40
C LEU A 307 -15.20 11.40 -18.55
N ILE A 308 -14.26 10.45 -18.53
CA ILE A 308 -13.03 10.48 -17.74
C ILE A 308 -11.86 11.06 -18.55
N PHE A 309 -11.65 10.57 -19.77
CA PHE A 309 -10.48 10.85 -20.58
C PHE A 309 -10.81 11.83 -21.70
N SER A 310 -10.08 12.93 -21.75
CA SER A 310 -10.19 13.92 -22.83
C SER A 310 -9.60 13.45 -24.16
N SER A 311 -8.77 12.41 -24.15
CA SER A 311 -8.16 11.82 -25.35
C SER A 311 -7.73 10.37 -25.12
N PRO A 312 -7.59 9.56 -26.19
CA PRO A 312 -7.04 8.19 -26.10
C PRO A 312 -5.61 8.15 -25.55
N GLN A 313 -4.84 9.22 -25.70
CA GLN A 313 -3.49 9.29 -25.16
C GLN A 313 -3.50 9.27 -23.62
N LYS A 314 -4.40 10.03 -22.98
CA LYS A 314 -4.53 10.02 -21.51
C LYS A 314 -5.00 8.68 -20.97
N GLU A 315 -5.86 8.00 -21.74
CA GLU A 315 -6.28 6.63 -21.43
C GLU A 315 -5.08 5.69 -21.37
N GLN A 316 -4.21 5.74 -22.39
CA GLN A 316 -3.00 4.92 -22.44
C GLN A 316 -2.00 5.29 -21.34
N GLU A 317 -1.80 6.58 -21.07
CA GLU A 317 -0.94 7.07 -19.99
C GLU A 317 -1.40 6.51 -18.62
N GLN A 318 -2.71 6.45 -18.36
CA GLN A 318 -3.24 5.90 -17.13
C GLN A 318 -3.05 4.37 -17.02
N LEU A 319 -3.16 3.62 -18.13
CA LEU A 319 -2.86 2.17 -18.16
C LEU A 319 -1.38 1.88 -17.97
N ASP A 320 -0.52 2.70 -18.58
CA ASP A 320 0.94 2.65 -18.40
C ASP A 320 1.29 2.91 -16.93
N ARG A 321 0.61 3.87 -16.32
CA ARG A 321 0.76 4.21 -14.92
C ARG A 321 0.35 3.08 -13.97
N ILE A 322 -0.77 2.40 -14.23
CA ILE A 322 -1.17 1.21 -13.48
C ILE A 322 -0.06 0.14 -13.51
N THR A 323 0.53 -0.09 -14.69
CA THR A 323 1.61 -1.08 -14.85
C THR A 323 2.86 -0.67 -14.06
N GLU A 324 3.19 0.61 -14.06
CA GLU A 324 4.33 1.14 -13.31
C GLU A 324 4.11 1.02 -11.80
N ILE A 325 2.90 1.27 -11.30
CA ILE A 325 2.56 1.09 -9.87
C ILE A 325 2.71 -0.37 -9.45
N VAL A 326 2.29 -1.33 -10.29
CA VAL A 326 2.51 -2.76 -10.03
C VAL A 326 4.00 -3.05 -9.84
N LYS A 327 4.84 -2.57 -10.76
CA LYS A 327 6.29 -2.75 -10.68
C LYS A 327 6.87 -2.14 -9.40
N GLN A 328 6.50 -0.90 -9.09
CA GLN A 328 6.97 -0.20 -7.90
C GLN A 328 6.52 -0.86 -6.61
N TYR A 329 5.29 -1.36 -6.58
CA TYR A 329 4.80 -2.12 -5.45
C TYR A 329 5.59 -3.41 -5.24
N LEU A 330 5.89 -4.16 -6.30
CA LEU A 330 6.68 -5.38 -6.18
C LEU A 330 8.14 -5.10 -5.76
N GLU A 331 8.74 -4.05 -6.31
CA GLU A 331 10.11 -3.65 -5.97
C GLU A 331 10.23 -3.11 -4.53
N MET A 332 9.22 -2.37 -4.05
CA MET A 332 9.33 -1.56 -2.83
C MET A 332 8.15 -1.76 -1.86
N GLY A 333 6.91 -1.59 -2.33
CA GLY A 333 5.73 -1.60 -1.46
C GLY A 333 5.48 -2.92 -0.73
N LEU A 334 5.62 -4.05 -1.42
CA LEU A 334 5.40 -5.39 -0.89
C LEU A 334 6.45 -5.76 0.18
N PRO A 335 7.77 -5.58 -0.05
CA PRO A 335 8.78 -5.74 1.01
C PRO A 335 8.47 -4.91 2.26
N LEU A 336 8.11 -3.64 2.08
CA LEU A 336 7.78 -2.74 3.20
C LEU A 336 6.54 -3.24 3.96
N LEU A 337 5.47 -3.63 3.26
CA LEU A 337 4.26 -4.18 3.90
C LEU A 337 4.51 -5.50 4.62
N LYS A 338 5.34 -6.39 4.07
CA LYS A 338 5.68 -7.66 4.74
C LYS A 338 6.34 -7.44 6.10
N ALA A 339 7.18 -6.41 6.23
CA ALA A 339 7.75 -6.05 7.52
C ALA A 339 6.70 -5.56 8.53
N TRP A 340 5.51 -5.17 8.07
CA TRP A 340 4.42 -4.60 8.87
C TRP A 340 3.25 -5.55 9.14
N ILE A 341 3.07 -6.58 8.32
CA ILE A 341 2.06 -7.63 8.52
C ILE A 341 2.64 -8.71 9.45
N PRO A 342 2.14 -8.87 10.69
CA PRO A 342 2.54 -9.98 11.52
C PRO A 342 1.96 -11.24 10.89
N SER A 343 2.77 -12.29 10.74
CA SER A 343 2.45 -13.58 10.09
C SER A 343 2.52 -13.63 8.56
N TYR A 344 3.64 -13.15 8.00
CA TYR A 344 4.34 -13.95 6.98
C TYR A 344 5.29 -14.94 7.67
#